data_AF-A0A6C0LAF9-F1
#
_entry.id   AF-A0A6C0LAF9-F1
#
_cell.length_a   1.000
_cell.length_b   1.000
_cell.length_c   1.000
_cell.angle_alpha   90.00
_cell.angle_beta   90.00
_cell.angle_gamma   90.00
#
_symmetry.space_group_name_H-M   'P 1'
#
loop_
_entity.id
_entity.type
_entity.pdbx_description
1 polymer ?
#
loop_
_entity_poly.entity_id
_entity_poly.type
_entity_poly.pdbx_seq_one_letter_code
_entity_poly.pdbx_strand_id
1 'polypeptide(L)'
;MTTSYHKVENVECTGVFCQEKYEAYSYIYNVPNSKVYRNGIIGDYHLFLRSGDKVYMEVRNVGEIVISFAELQQNKYWRFYYELSLLLAKDKHKVIKNEAFNKDYVEIYEYSGNRVWSLETSYIDLDIDKTNNNKNYKIIPSGNVGYYKVNPVDIDKMEYTSRQGLELFRKIYICRSDVRMGYFLKRSVIYKNIAMEYVMNENKKQILNLTTLNAKYRMNDDILTKIYNIVSIGSKYEYITSNEESDSLILKE
;
A
#
# COMPACT_ATOMS: atom_id res chain seq x y z
N MET A 1 16.97 -8.33 -17.77
CA MET A 1 17.29 -7.97 -16.36
C MET A 1 16.59 -8.96 -15.46
N THR A 2 17.27 -9.49 -14.45
CA THR A 2 16.79 -10.57 -13.58
C THR A 2 16.07 -10.01 -12.36
N THR A 3 14.74 -10.02 -12.38
CA THR A 3 13.91 -9.84 -11.19
C THR A 3 14.01 -11.10 -10.34
N SER A 4 14.43 -10.99 -9.09
CA SER A 4 14.49 -12.13 -8.16
C SER A 4 13.51 -11.94 -7.01
N TYR A 5 12.78 -13.01 -6.68
CA TYR A 5 11.83 -13.04 -5.58
C TYR A 5 12.50 -13.66 -4.34
N HIS A 6 12.29 -13.06 -3.19
CA HIS A 6 12.87 -13.46 -1.91
C HIS A 6 11.77 -13.62 -0.88
N LYS A 7 11.80 -14.72 -0.12
CA LYS A 7 10.90 -14.95 1.00
C LYS A 7 11.50 -14.33 2.27
N VAL A 8 10.69 -13.64 3.05
CA VAL A 8 11.04 -13.04 4.35
C VAL A 8 10.05 -13.53 5.39
N GLU A 9 10.46 -14.55 6.15
CA GLU A 9 9.53 -15.31 7.01
C GLU A 9 9.09 -14.53 8.27
N ASN A 10 9.97 -13.71 8.83
CA ASN A 10 9.72 -13.00 10.09
C ASN A 10 9.26 -11.56 9.89
N VAL A 11 9.05 -11.14 8.63
CA VAL A 11 8.74 -9.76 8.28
C VAL A 11 7.51 -9.70 7.40
N GLU A 12 6.56 -8.85 7.79
CA GLU A 12 5.40 -8.47 6.98
C GLU A 12 5.75 -7.18 6.21
N CYS A 13 5.83 -7.30 4.89
CA CYS A 13 6.04 -6.20 3.96
C CYS A 13 4.70 -5.78 3.36
N THR A 14 4.24 -4.57 3.67
CA THR A 14 3.00 -4.02 3.12
C THR A 14 3.15 -2.56 2.72
N GLY A 15 2.22 -2.07 1.90
CA GLY A 15 2.18 -0.65 1.55
C GLY A 15 0.90 -0.25 0.84
N VAL A 16 0.53 1.02 1.02
CA VAL A 16 -0.52 1.68 0.24
C VAL A 16 0.14 2.66 -0.70
N PHE A 17 -0.20 2.56 -1.98
CA PHE A 17 0.16 3.52 -3.01
C PHE A 17 -1.10 4.10 -3.60
N CYS A 18 -1.15 5.43 -3.68
CA CYS A 18 -2.13 6.15 -4.46
C CYS A 18 -1.39 6.93 -5.54
N GLN A 19 -1.90 6.94 -6.76
CA GLN A 19 -1.35 7.76 -7.82
C GLN A 19 -2.44 8.51 -8.57
N GLU A 20 -2.06 9.65 -9.15
CA GLU A 20 -2.84 10.46 -10.06
C GLU A 20 -1.96 10.76 -11.27
N LYS A 21 -2.48 10.47 -12.47
CA LYS A 21 -1.83 10.88 -13.71
C LYS A 21 -2.23 12.30 -14.02
N TYR A 22 -1.27 13.15 -14.33
CA TYR A 22 -1.52 14.53 -14.68
C TYR A 22 -0.84 14.91 -15.99
N GLU A 23 -1.43 15.88 -16.66
CA GLU A 23 -0.85 16.55 -17.80
C GLU A 23 -0.58 18.00 -17.39
N ALA A 24 0.68 18.43 -17.44
CA ALA A 24 1.08 19.77 -17.07
C ALA A 24 1.95 20.41 -18.14
N TYR A 25 1.98 21.73 -18.11
CA TYR A 25 2.95 22.51 -18.86
C TYR A 25 3.95 23.11 -17.87
N SER A 26 5.22 22.79 -18.03
CA SER A 26 6.30 23.54 -17.37
C SER A 26 6.80 24.61 -18.32
N TYR A 27 7.06 25.82 -17.84
CA TYR A 27 7.76 26.86 -18.58
C TYR A 27 8.74 27.58 -17.66
N ILE A 28 9.79 28.14 -18.25
CA ILE A 28 10.75 28.97 -17.52
C ILE A 28 10.28 30.41 -17.69
N TYR A 29 10.04 31.08 -16.57
CA TYR A 29 9.64 32.48 -16.56
C TYR A 29 10.65 33.33 -17.36
N ASN A 30 10.16 34.19 -18.25
CA ASN A 30 10.94 35.03 -19.17
C ASN A 30 11.83 34.30 -20.20
N VAL A 31 11.64 33.00 -20.45
CA VAL A 31 12.29 32.30 -21.56
C VAL A 31 11.25 32.00 -22.65
N PRO A 32 11.28 32.70 -23.80
CA PRO A 32 10.41 32.41 -24.93
C PRO A 32 10.53 30.95 -25.36
N ASN A 33 9.41 30.34 -25.77
CA ASN A 33 9.35 28.94 -26.23
C ASN A 33 9.82 27.87 -25.23
N SER A 34 9.90 28.20 -23.93
CA SER A 34 10.28 27.23 -22.87
C SER A 34 9.15 26.29 -22.42
N LYS A 35 7.98 26.39 -23.04
CA LYS A 35 6.81 25.58 -22.68
C LYS A 35 7.05 24.13 -23.08
N VAL A 36 7.16 23.25 -22.10
CA VAL A 36 7.29 21.81 -22.27
C VAL A 36 6.03 21.14 -21.72
N TYR A 37 5.41 20.31 -22.54
CA TYR A 37 4.32 19.45 -22.12
C TYR A 37 4.88 18.24 -21.38
N ARG A 38 4.29 17.92 -20.23
CA ARG A 38 4.70 16.79 -19.39
C ARG A 38 3.48 15.96 -19.02
N ASN A 39 3.60 14.66 -19.26
CA ASN A 39 2.77 13.65 -18.61
C ASN A 39 3.53 13.18 -17.38
N GLY A 40 2.90 13.24 -16.21
CA GLY A 40 3.53 12.83 -14.97
C GLY A 40 2.60 12.03 -14.08
N ILE A 41 3.18 11.49 -13.00
CA ILE A 41 2.45 10.78 -11.96
C ILE A 41 2.72 11.48 -10.64
N ILE A 42 1.68 11.99 -9.98
CA ILE A 42 1.75 12.37 -8.57
C ILE A 42 1.33 11.17 -7.76
N GLY A 43 2.21 10.72 -6.88
CA GLY A 43 1.96 9.59 -5.99
C GLY A 43 1.89 10.02 -4.54
N ASP A 44 1.25 9.23 -3.70
CA ASP A 44 1.33 9.29 -2.26
C ASP A 44 1.43 7.87 -1.72
N TYR A 45 2.17 7.68 -0.64
CA TYR A 45 2.42 6.35 -0.11
C TYR A 45 2.61 6.31 1.39
N HIS A 46 2.22 5.15 1.93
CA HIS A 46 2.51 4.68 3.27
C HIS A 46 3.06 3.26 3.16
N LEU A 47 4.33 3.09 3.48
CA LEU A 47 5.06 1.83 3.42
C LEU A 47 5.27 1.30 4.83
N PHE A 48 5.08 0.01 5.00
CA PHE A 48 5.21 -0.66 6.28
C PHE A 48 6.05 -1.93 6.17
N LEU A 49 6.77 -2.17 7.25
CA LEU A 49 7.69 -3.27 7.43
C LEU A 49 7.58 -3.65 8.90
N ARG A 50 6.97 -4.81 9.21
CA ARG A 50 6.72 -5.23 10.59
C ARG A 50 7.42 -6.55 10.90
N SER A 51 8.12 -6.57 12.04
CA SER A 51 8.71 -7.77 12.64
C SER A 51 8.31 -7.82 14.12
N GLY A 52 7.40 -8.72 14.47
CA GLY A 52 6.81 -8.78 15.81
C GLY A 52 6.16 -7.47 16.24
N ASP A 53 6.67 -6.87 17.32
CA ASP A 53 6.23 -5.55 17.81
C ASP A 53 6.91 -4.38 17.07
N LYS A 54 8.01 -4.59 16.35
CA LYS A 54 8.74 -3.50 15.69
C LYS A 54 8.13 -3.20 14.32
N VAL A 55 7.82 -1.93 14.07
CA VAL A 55 7.28 -1.46 12.79
C VAL A 55 8.12 -0.31 12.25
N TYR A 56 8.72 -0.52 11.09
CA TYR A 56 9.18 0.57 10.23
C TYR A 56 8.01 1.09 9.41
N MET A 57 7.82 2.41 9.41
CA MET A 57 6.86 3.11 8.58
C MET A 57 7.56 4.24 7.82
N GLU A 58 7.36 4.29 6.50
CA GLU A 58 7.79 5.40 5.65
C GLU A 58 6.57 6.04 4.99
N VAL A 59 6.52 7.37 5.01
CA VAL A 59 5.40 8.14 4.46
C VAL A 59 5.95 9.26 3.56
N ARG A 60 5.41 9.35 2.33
CA ARG A 60 5.82 10.39 1.37
C ARG A 60 5.68 11.77 1.98
N ASN A 61 6.71 12.61 1.79
CA ASN A 61 6.79 13.99 2.28
C ASN A 61 6.68 14.14 3.81
N VAL A 62 6.85 13.06 4.58
CA VAL A 62 6.93 13.11 6.05
C VAL A 62 8.26 12.55 6.54
N GLY A 63 8.68 11.39 6.03
CA GLY A 63 9.91 10.72 6.42
C GLY A 63 9.69 9.27 6.82
N GLU A 64 10.55 8.75 7.67
CA GLU A 64 10.53 7.38 8.16
C GLU A 64 10.69 7.32 9.67
N ILE A 65 10.04 6.33 10.29
CA ILE A 65 10.14 6.05 11.72
C ILE A 65 10.15 4.54 11.98
N VAL A 66 10.68 4.16 13.12
CA VAL A 66 10.61 2.81 13.69
C VAL A 66 9.92 2.93 15.04
N ILE A 67 8.75 2.31 15.17
CA ILE A 67 7.87 2.41 16.33
C ILE A 67 7.41 1.02 16.76
N SER A 68 6.78 0.91 17.94
CA SER A 68 6.09 -0.32 18.32
C SER A 68 4.78 -0.49 17.55
N PHE A 69 4.25 -1.71 17.50
CA PHE A 69 2.98 -1.99 16.88
C PHE A 69 1.85 -1.33 17.66
N ALA A 70 1.95 -1.34 19.00
CA ALA A 70 1.01 -0.61 19.86
C ALA A 70 0.96 0.89 19.54
N GLU A 71 2.11 1.52 19.32
CA GLU A 71 2.23 2.93 18.96
C GLU A 71 1.57 3.23 17.59
N LEU A 72 1.75 2.34 16.61
CA LEU A 72 1.06 2.42 15.32
C LEU A 72 -0.47 2.36 15.49
N GLN A 73 -0.96 1.45 16.33
CA GLN A 73 -2.39 1.20 16.54
C GLN A 73 -3.11 2.36 17.25
N GLN A 74 -2.41 3.14 18.08
CA GLN A 74 -2.98 4.30 18.78
C GLN A 74 -3.33 5.45 17.82
N ASN A 75 -2.59 5.61 16.72
CA ASN A 75 -2.87 6.66 15.74
C ASN A 75 -3.87 6.18 14.69
N LYS A 76 -5.09 6.72 14.72
CA LYS A 76 -6.18 6.33 13.81
C LYS A 76 -5.81 6.42 12.31
N TYR A 77 -4.96 7.36 11.92
CA TYR A 77 -4.55 7.51 10.52
C TYR A 77 -3.55 6.43 10.11
N TRP A 78 -2.54 6.19 10.95
CA TRP A 78 -1.52 5.17 10.69
C TRP A 78 -2.12 3.78 10.72
N ARG A 79 -2.97 3.50 11.70
CA ARG A 79 -3.76 2.27 11.77
C ARG A 79 -4.58 2.02 10.50
N PHE A 80 -5.32 3.03 10.04
CA PHE A 80 -6.11 2.92 8.81
C PHE A 80 -5.25 2.54 7.59
N TYR A 81 -4.14 3.23 7.37
CA TYR A 81 -3.27 2.94 6.23
C TYR A 81 -2.57 1.58 6.38
N TYR A 82 -2.23 1.16 7.59
CA TYR A 82 -1.68 -0.16 7.85
C TYR A 82 -2.69 -1.26 7.52
N GLU A 83 -3.93 -1.16 7.99
CA GLU A 83 -5.01 -2.12 7.67
C GLU A 83 -5.29 -2.18 6.17
N LEU A 84 -5.35 -1.02 5.51
CA LEU A 84 -5.52 -0.93 4.06
C LEU A 84 -4.35 -1.57 3.32
N SER A 85 -3.12 -1.37 3.81
CA SER A 85 -1.91 -1.97 3.23
C SER A 85 -1.96 -3.50 3.26
N LEU A 86 -2.51 -4.06 4.35
CA LEU A 86 -2.71 -5.50 4.48
C LEU A 86 -3.69 -5.99 3.42
N LEU A 87 -4.76 -5.26 3.10
CA LEU A 87 -5.71 -5.68 2.06
C LEU A 87 -5.09 -5.69 0.66
N LEU A 88 -4.24 -4.70 0.35
CA LEU A 88 -3.69 -4.49 -0.99
C LEU A 88 -2.44 -5.34 -1.31
N ALA A 89 -1.69 -5.76 -0.30
CA ALA A 89 -0.52 -6.62 -0.46
C ALA A 89 -0.94 -8.00 -1.02
N LYS A 90 -0.22 -8.51 -2.03
CA LYS A 90 -0.47 -9.86 -2.56
C LYS A 90 0.08 -10.94 -1.64
N ASP A 91 1.36 -10.83 -1.32
CA ASP A 91 2.06 -11.71 -0.39
C ASP A 91 3.00 -10.84 0.46
N LYS A 92 2.66 -10.71 1.75
CA LYS A 92 3.40 -9.87 2.71
C LYS A 92 4.75 -10.46 3.09
N HIS A 93 5.01 -11.73 2.81
CA HIS A 93 6.28 -12.40 3.12
C HIS A 93 7.17 -12.57 1.90
N LYS A 94 6.85 -11.87 0.80
CA LYS A 94 7.57 -11.96 -0.46
C LYS A 94 7.98 -10.57 -0.93
N VAL A 95 9.27 -10.39 -1.12
CA VAL A 95 9.85 -9.15 -1.66
C VAL A 95 10.58 -9.43 -2.96
N ILE A 96 10.72 -8.39 -3.76
CA ILE A 96 11.37 -8.40 -5.05
C ILE A 96 12.65 -7.59 -4.92
N LYS A 97 13.76 -8.17 -5.36
CA LYS A 97 15.00 -7.42 -5.55
C LYS A 97 15.03 -6.92 -6.99
N ASN A 98 14.87 -5.61 -7.19
CA ASN A 98 14.81 -5.00 -8.53
C ASN A 98 15.66 -3.73 -8.62
N GLU A 99 16.94 -3.92 -8.96
CA GLU A 99 17.91 -2.82 -9.10
C GLU A 99 17.66 -1.97 -10.35
N ALA A 100 17.06 -2.55 -11.40
CA ALA A 100 16.83 -1.88 -12.68
C ALA A 100 15.78 -0.77 -12.58
N PHE A 101 14.73 -1.02 -11.78
CA PHE A 101 13.63 -0.09 -11.62
C PHE A 101 14.01 1.16 -10.82
N ASN A 102 15.18 1.19 -10.16
CA ASN A 102 15.68 2.44 -9.57
C ASN A 102 15.74 3.57 -10.59
N LYS A 103 16.14 3.29 -11.84
CA LYS A 103 16.20 4.31 -12.89
C LYS A 103 14.82 4.83 -13.25
N ASP A 104 13.86 3.93 -13.45
CA ASP A 104 12.47 4.28 -13.78
C ASP A 104 11.78 4.99 -12.59
N TYR A 105 12.07 4.58 -11.35
CA TYR A 105 11.52 5.19 -10.14
C TYR A 105 12.04 6.62 -9.93
N VAL A 106 13.33 6.87 -10.22
CA VAL A 106 13.91 8.22 -10.21
C VAL A 106 13.17 9.11 -11.21
N GLU A 107 12.91 8.62 -12.41
CA GLU A 107 12.22 9.37 -13.46
C GLU A 107 10.75 9.63 -13.14
N ILE A 108 10.05 8.63 -12.60
CA ILE A 108 8.60 8.71 -12.33
C ILE A 108 8.30 9.47 -11.04
N TYR A 109 9.11 9.31 -9.99
CA TYR A 109 8.83 9.82 -8.65
C TYR A 109 9.83 10.87 -8.15
N GLU A 110 10.79 11.27 -8.99
CA GLU A 110 11.82 12.28 -8.70
C GLU A 110 12.66 11.95 -7.44
N TYR A 111 12.83 10.66 -7.14
CA TYR A 111 13.59 10.18 -5.98
C TYR A 111 14.97 9.67 -6.39
N SER A 112 16.05 10.27 -5.89
CA SER A 112 17.44 9.94 -6.27
C SER A 112 18.14 8.89 -5.40
N GLY A 113 17.44 8.28 -4.43
CA GLY A 113 18.03 7.26 -3.56
C GLY A 113 18.00 5.86 -4.18
N ASN A 114 18.83 4.97 -3.65
CA ASN A 114 18.93 3.59 -4.12
C ASN A 114 17.94 2.69 -3.37
N ARG A 115 16.80 2.35 -3.98
CA ARG A 115 15.80 1.43 -3.41
C ARG A 115 15.83 0.09 -4.13
N VAL A 116 16.40 -0.92 -3.47
CA VAL A 116 16.63 -2.23 -4.11
C VAL A 116 15.47 -3.20 -3.88
N TRP A 117 14.72 -3.01 -2.80
CA TRP A 117 13.70 -3.94 -2.34
C TRP A 117 12.31 -3.38 -2.59
N SER A 118 11.45 -4.19 -3.19
CA SER A 118 10.06 -3.82 -3.40
C SER A 118 9.07 -4.92 -3.04
N LEU A 119 7.81 -4.52 -2.88
CA LEU A 119 6.66 -5.37 -2.62
C LEU A 119 5.78 -5.46 -3.85
N GLU A 120 5.26 -6.66 -4.12
CA GLU A 120 4.14 -6.82 -5.05
C GLU A 120 2.83 -6.43 -4.37
N THR A 121 2.33 -5.23 -4.69
CA THR A 121 1.10 -4.68 -4.11
C THR A 121 0.16 -4.14 -5.18
N SER A 122 -1.13 -4.14 -4.87
CA SER A 122 -2.12 -3.41 -5.66
C SER A 122 -2.11 -1.94 -5.25
N TYR A 123 -2.43 -1.03 -6.17
CA TYR A 123 -2.42 0.41 -5.87
C TYR A 123 -3.72 1.09 -6.27
N ILE A 124 -3.98 2.24 -5.68
CA ILE A 124 -5.14 3.09 -5.95
C ILE A 124 -4.76 4.06 -7.07
N ASP A 125 -5.50 4.01 -8.18
CA ASP A 125 -5.37 4.93 -9.30
C ASP A 125 -6.54 5.93 -9.23
N LEU A 126 -6.20 7.22 -9.13
CA LEU A 126 -7.13 8.33 -9.24
C LEU A 126 -7.11 8.82 -10.68
N ASP A 127 -8.26 8.68 -11.33
CA ASP A 127 -8.56 9.24 -12.64
C ASP A 127 -9.50 10.43 -12.46
N ILE A 128 -9.11 11.58 -12.99
CA ILE A 128 -9.91 12.82 -12.93
C ILE A 128 -10.44 13.08 -14.33
N ASP A 129 -11.76 12.97 -14.47
CA ASP A 129 -12.45 13.32 -15.71
C ASP A 129 -12.34 14.84 -15.90
N LYS A 130 -11.57 15.26 -16.90
CA LYS A 130 -11.28 16.67 -17.20
C LYS A 130 -12.51 17.45 -17.68
N THR A 131 -13.59 16.77 -18.06
CA THR A 131 -14.81 17.42 -18.58
C THR A 131 -15.76 17.89 -17.47
N ASN A 132 -15.76 17.19 -16.33
CA ASN A 132 -16.69 17.44 -15.22
C ASN A 132 -16.02 17.45 -13.83
N ASN A 133 -14.68 17.30 -13.76
CA ASN A 133 -13.89 17.18 -12.53
C ASN A 133 -14.31 16.02 -11.60
N ASN A 134 -14.97 14.99 -12.13
CA ASN A 134 -15.30 13.80 -11.35
C ASN A 134 -14.05 12.98 -11.05
N LYS A 135 -13.93 12.54 -9.80
CA LYS A 135 -12.83 11.72 -9.30
C LYS A 135 -13.24 10.26 -9.26
N ASN A 136 -12.62 9.45 -10.10
CA ASN A 136 -12.83 8.02 -10.15
C ASN A 136 -11.62 7.31 -9.52
N TYR A 137 -11.88 6.47 -8.51
CA TYR A 137 -10.84 5.68 -7.85
C TYR A 137 -11.00 4.22 -8.21
N LYS A 138 -9.91 3.56 -8.58
CA LYS A 138 -9.89 2.12 -8.88
C LYS A 138 -8.65 1.45 -8.31
N ILE A 139 -8.77 0.16 -8.00
CA ILE A 139 -7.61 -0.68 -7.65
C ILE A 139 -6.99 -1.24 -8.93
N ILE A 140 -5.68 -1.08 -9.06
CA ILE A 140 -4.88 -1.73 -10.09
C ILE A 140 -4.20 -2.97 -9.48
N PRO A 141 -4.51 -4.20 -9.94
CA PRO A 141 -4.10 -5.46 -9.29
C PRO A 141 -2.59 -5.76 -9.28
N SER A 142 -1.77 -4.94 -9.92
CA SER A 142 -0.33 -5.16 -9.98
C SER A 142 0.37 -3.84 -10.21
N GLY A 143 1.17 -3.43 -9.23
CA GLY A 143 2.17 -2.40 -9.38
C GLY A 143 3.41 -2.81 -8.62
N ASN A 144 4.55 -2.84 -9.30
CA ASN A 144 5.83 -2.80 -8.60
C ASN A 144 6.10 -1.33 -8.21
N VAL A 145 5.30 -0.82 -7.27
CA VAL A 145 5.28 0.60 -6.86
C VAL A 145 5.82 0.80 -5.45
N GLY A 146 5.86 -0.27 -4.65
CA GLY A 146 6.26 -0.22 -3.25
C GLY A 146 7.72 -0.53 -3.03
N TYR A 147 8.57 0.48 -3.03
CA TYR A 147 10.01 0.34 -2.80
C TYR A 147 10.41 0.82 -1.41
N TYR A 148 11.14 0.00 -0.66
CA TYR A 148 11.65 0.35 0.65
C TYR A 148 13.06 0.96 0.54
N LYS A 149 13.35 1.98 1.36
CA LYS A 149 14.72 2.50 1.52
C LYS A 149 15.63 1.55 2.28
N VAL A 150 15.03 0.70 3.11
CA VAL A 150 15.74 -0.23 4.00
C VAL A 150 15.60 -1.65 3.49
N ASN A 151 16.53 -2.50 3.90
CA ASN A 151 16.44 -3.93 3.67
C ASN A 151 15.40 -4.53 4.64
N PRO A 152 14.35 -5.21 4.15
CA PRO A 152 13.31 -5.78 5.00
C PRO A 152 13.85 -6.70 6.10
N VAL A 153 14.94 -7.43 5.86
CA VAL A 153 15.52 -8.36 6.84
C VAL A 153 16.29 -7.68 7.98
N ASP A 154 16.53 -6.37 7.90
CA ASP A 154 17.34 -5.65 8.89
C ASP A 154 16.50 -4.87 9.91
N ILE A 155 15.17 -4.92 9.83
CA ILE A 155 14.24 -4.24 10.77
C ILE A 155 14.60 -4.52 12.23
N ASP A 156 14.86 -5.78 12.57
CA ASP A 156 15.12 -6.18 13.95
C ASP A 156 16.35 -5.47 14.54
N LYS A 157 17.30 -5.08 13.69
CA LYS A 157 18.51 -4.36 14.06
C LYS A 157 18.33 -2.84 14.11
N MET A 158 17.21 -2.31 13.60
CA MET A 158 16.96 -0.87 13.60
C MET A 158 16.60 -0.37 15.00
N GLU A 159 17.12 0.79 15.36
CA GLU A 159 16.75 1.47 16.60
C GLU A 159 15.35 2.07 16.50
N TYR A 160 14.63 2.09 17.63
CA TYR A 160 13.38 2.84 17.71
C TYR A 160 13.64 4.34 17.52
N THR A 161 12.72 5.01 16.83
CA THR A 161 12.77 6.45 16.70
C THR A 161 12.69 7.11 18.07
N SER A 162 13.59 8.06 18.32
CA SER A 162 13.59 8.84 19.55
C SER A 162 12.25 9.57 19.75
N ARG A 163 11.87 9.84 20.99
CA ARG A 163 10.63 10.57 21.30
C ARG A 163 10.54 11.91 20.54
N GLN A 164 11.64 12.65 20.44
CA GLN A 164 11.69 13.91 19.70
C GLN A 164 11.49 13.70 18.19
N GLY A 165 12.09 12.65 17.62
CA GLY A 165 11.89 12.28 16.21
C GLY A 165 10.44 11.89 15.92
N LEU A 166 9.82 11.12 16.81
CA LEU A 166 8.42 10.73 16.68
C LEU A 166 7.48 11.95 16.75
N GLU A 167 7.73 12.87 17.67
CA GLU A 167 6.95 14.11 17.78
C GLU A 167 7.09 15.00 16.54
N LEU A 168 8.31 15.12 15.99
CA LEU A 168 8.53 15.83 14.73
C LEU A 168 7.78 15.17 13.57
N PHE A 169 7.88 13.84 13.45
CA PHE A 169 7.17 13.08 12.43
C PHE A 169 5.65 13.30 12.54
N ARG A 170 5.07 13.24 13.75
CA ARG A 170 3.64 13.50 13.99
C ARG A 170 3.23 14.91 13.56
N LYS A 171 4.03 15.93 13.89
CA LYS A 171 3.76 17.33 13.49
C LYS A 171 3.79 17.51 11.97
N ILE A 172 4.75 16.89 11.28
CA ILE A 172 4.80 16.95 9.82
C ILE A 172 3.61 16.17 9.23
N TYR A 173 3.28 15.01 9.80
CA TYR A 173 2.17 14.18 9.35
C TYR A 173 0.82 14.89 9.44
N ILE A 174 0.52 15.59 10.55
CA ILE A 174 -0.74 16.31 10.71
C ILE A 174 -0.85 17.52 9.75
N CYS A 175 0.28 18.07 9.31
CA CYS A 175 0.33 19.15 8.33
C CYS A 175 0.07 18.71 6.89
N ARG A 176 0.04 17.39 6.61
CA ARG A 176 -0.38 16.87 5.30
C ARG A 176 -1.77 17.39 4.95
N SER A 177 -1.97 17.81 3.71
CA SER A 177 -3.24 18.34 3.21
C SER A 177 -4.41 17.40 3.50
N ASP A 178 -4.20 16.09 3.37
CA ASP A 178 -5.22 15.08 3.65
C ASP A 178 -5.75 15.14 5.08
N VAL A 179 -4.88 15.41 6.04
CA VAL A 179 -5.25 15.46 7.45
C VAL A 179 -5.73 16.86 7.81
N ARG A 180 -4.92 17.87 7.51
CA ARG A 180 -5.18 19.28 7.87
C ARG A 180 -6.47 19.83 7.25
N MET A 181 -6.77 19.47 6.01
CA MET A 181 -7.97 19.92 5.31
C MET A 181 -9.16 18.96 5.45
N GLY A 182 -9.03 17.91 6.27
CA GLY A 182 -10.11 16.94 6.50
C GLY A 182 -10.43 16.00 5.34
N TYR A 183 -9.64 16.00 4.26
CA TYR A 183 -9.88 15.13 3.10
C TYR A 183 -9.76 13.63 3.43
N PHE A 184 -9.00 13.28 4.47
CA PHE A 184 -8.83 11.91 4.94
C PHE A 184 -10.17 11.23 5.22
N LEU A 185 -11.13 11.90 5.88
CA LEU A 185 -12.39 11.28 6.26
C LEU A 185 -13.21 10.81 5.05
N LYS A 186 -13.20 11.59 3.96
CA LYS A 186 -13.88 11.23 2.71
C LYS A 186 -13.09 10.18 1.93
N ARG A 187 -11.76 10.35 1.83
CA ARG A 187 -10.89 9.41 1.09
C ARG A 187 -10.84 8.04 1.75
N SER A 188 -10.83 7.96 3.08
CA SER A 188 -10.71 6.69 3.81
C SER A 188 -11.89 5.76 3.55
N VAL A 189 -13.11 6.31 3.50
CA VAL A 189 -14.33 5.55 3.15
C VAL A 189 -14.23 5.01 1.72
N ILE A 190 -13.86 5.86 0.76
CA ILE A 190 -13.71 5.45 -0.64
C ILE A 190 -12.67 4.34 -0.75
N TYR A 191 -11.50 4.52 -0.12
CA TYR A 191 -10.37 3.59 -0.21
C TYR A 191 -10.69 2.24 0.39
N LYS A 192 -11.33 2.23 1.56
CA LYS A 192 -11.79 1.00 2.20
C LYS A 192 -12.79 0.27 1.30
N ASN A 193 -13.77 0.98 0.75
CA ASN A 193 -14.81 0.37 -0.10
C ASN A 193 -14.23 -0.27 -1.35
N ILE A 194 -13.41 0.45 -2.12
CA ILE A 194 -12.81 -0.09 -3.35
C ILE A 194 -11.83 -1.24 -3.06
N ALA A 195 -11.10 -1.20 -1.93
CA ALA A 195 -10.21 -2.28 -1.54
C ALA A 195 -10.97 -3.53 -1.12
N MET A 196 -12.06 -3.37 -0.34
CA MET A 196 -12.93 -4.49 0.02
C MET A 196 -13.59 -5.11 -1.21
N GLU A 197 -14.12 -4.29 -2.12
CA GLU A 197 -14.71 -4.77 -3.37
C GLU A 197 -13.70 -5.53 -4.21
N TYR A 198 -12.47 -5.00 -4.33
CA TYR A 198 -11.38 -5.68 -5.01
C TYR A 198 -11.07 -7.05 -4.41
N VAL A 199 -10.88 -7.12 -3.07
CA VAL A 199 -10.60 -8.38 -2.37
C VAL A 199 -11.76 -9.37 -2.54
N MET A 200 -13.02 -8.93 -2.44
CA MET A 200 -14.19 -9.77 -2.67
C MET A 200 -14.22 -10.32 -4.10
N ASN A 201 -13.86 -9.51 -5.10
CA ASN A 201 -13.83 -9.93 -6.50
C ASN A 201 -12.69 -10.93 -6.77
N GLU A 202 -11.52 -10.75 -6.16
CA GLU A 202 -10.42 -11.72 -6.24
C GLU A 202 -10.81 -13.06 -5.58
N ASN A 203 -11.44 -13.02 -4.41
CA ASN A 203 -11.94 -14.23 -3.74
C ASN A 203 -12.99 -14.96 -4.60
N LYS A 204 -13.92 -14.24 -5.23
CA LYS A 204 -14.90 -14.82 -6.16
C LYS A 204 -14.23 -15.50 -7.35
N LYS A 205 -13.19 -14.90 -7.94
CA LYS A 205 -12.43 -15.52 -9.04
C LYS A 205 -11.75 -16.80 -8.59
N GLN A 206 -11.15 -16.80 -7.40
CA GLN A 206 -10.54 -18.01 -6.84
C GLN A 206 -11.57 -19.13 -6.63
N ILE A 207 -12.74 -18.82 -6.07
CA ILE A 207 -13.84 -19.78 -5.88
C ILE A 207 -14.33 -20.34 -7.23
N LEU A 208 -14.51 -19.47 -8.23
CA LEU A 208 -14.94 -19.90 -9.56
C LEU A 208 -13.91 -20.84 -10.19
N ASN A 209 -12.62 -20.51 -10.09
CA ASN A 209 -11.53 -21.36 -10.57
C ASN A 209 -11.50 -22.72 -9.87
N LEU A 210 -11.73 -22.77 -8.55
CA LEU A 210 -11.83 -24.02 -7.80
C LEU A 210 -13.04 -24.86 -8.25
N THR A 211 -14.18 -24.21 -8.50
CA THR A 211 -15.39 -24.88 -8.98
C THR A 211 -15.16 -25.48 -10.37
N THR A 212 -14.51 -24.74 -11.28
CA THR A 212 -14.13 -25.25 -12.61
C THR A 212 -13.15 -26.41 -12.51
N LEU A 213 -12.17 -26.33 -11.61
CA LEU A 213 -11.19 -27.39 -11.39
C LEU A 213 -11.87 -28.66 -10.87
N ASN A 214 -12.80 -28.53 -9.92
CA ASN A 214 -13.58 -29.65 -9.42
C ASN A 214 -14.44 -30.29 -10.51
N ALA A 215 -15.15 -29.48 -11.31
CA ALA A 215 -15.97 -30.00 -12.40
C ALA A 215 -15.14 -30.80 -13.42
N LYS A 216 -13.90 -30.38 -13.69
CA LYS A 216 -13.00 -31.05 -14.63
C LYS A 216 -12.41 -32.35 -14.09
N TYR A 217 -12.01 -32.38 -12.81
CA TYR A 217 -11.24 -33.49 -12.24
C TYR A 217 -12.04 -34.36 -11.25
N ARG A 218 -13.31 -34.03 -10.99
CA ARG A 218 -14.19 -34.70 -10.01
C ARG A 218 -13.48 -34.91 -8.68
N MET A 219 -12.95 -33.83 -8.12
CA MET A 219 -12.22 -33.84 -6.87
C MET A 219 -13.19 -34.14 -5.72
N ASN A 220 -12.73 -34.89 -4.72
CA ASN A 220 -13.49 -35.04 -3.49
C ASN A 220 -13.31 -33.82 -2.58
N ASP A 221 -14.19 -33.67 -1.60
CA ASP A 221 -14.24 -32.51 -0.71
C ASP A 221 -12.95 -32.30 0.09
N ASP A 222 -12.22 -33.37 0.41
CA ASP A 222 -10.94 -33.30 1.11
C ASP A 222 -9.85 -32.64 0.26
N ILE A 223 -9.77 -32.97 -1.03
CA ILE A 223 -8.81 -32.37 -1.97
C ILE A 223 -9.16 -30.91 -2.20
N LEU A 224 -10.45 -30.60 -2.39
CA LEU A 224 -10.95 -29.23 -2.52
C LEU A 224 -10.60 -28.38 -1.31
N THR A 225 -10.82 -28.90 -0.10
CA THR A 225 -10.51 -28.21 1.15
C THR A 225 -9.01 -27.97 1.29
N LYS A 226 -8.16 -28.94 0.92
CA LYS A 226 -6.70 -28.75 0.91
C LYS A 226 -6.27 -27.68 -0.09
N ILE A 227 -6.82 -27.68 -1.30
CA ILE A 227 -6.48 -26.66 -2.31
C ILE A 227 -6.99 -25.28 -1.88
N TYR A 228 -8.22 -25.18 -1.38
CA TYR A 228 -8.78 -23.95 -0.84
C TYR A 228 -7.89 -23.41 0.29
N ASN A 229 -7.48 -24.24 1.24
CA ASN A 229 -6.59 -23.81 2.31
C ASN A 229 -5.21 -23.39 1.78
N ILE A 230 -4.63 -24.06 0.79
CA ILE A 230 -3.36 -23.61 0.18
C ILE A 230 -3.53 -22.25 -0.51
N VAL A 231 -4.63 -22.05 -1.24
CA VAL A 231 -4.91 -20.82 -1.99
C VAL A 231 -5.32 -19.67 -1.07
N SER A 232 -6.11 -19.93 -0.04
CA SER A 232 -6.62 -18.92 0.91
C SER A 232 -5.64 -18.63 2.03
N ILE A 233 -4.93 -19.63 2.60
CA ILE A 233 -3.91 -19.43 3.65
C ILE A 233 -2.62 -18.86 3.04
N GLY A 234 -2.30 -19.20 1.78
CA GLY A 234 -1.27 -18.50 1.00
C GLY A 234 -1.62 -17.03 0.67
N SER A 235 -2.87 -16.61 0.92
CA SER A 235 -3.41 -15.29 0.53
C SER A 235 -4.16 -14.54 1.65
N LYS A 236 -3.81 -14.75 2.94
CA LYS A 236 -4.42 -14.18 4.18
C LYS A 236 -5.67 -14.90 4.65
N TYR A 237 -5.73 -15.24 5.94
CA TYR A 237 -6.89 -15.04 6.83
C TYR A 237 -6.51 -15.40 8.29
N GLU A 238 -6.00 -14.41 9.03
CA GLU A 238 -6.03 -14.37 10.50
C GLU A 238 -6.28 -12.90 10.91
N TYR A 239 -7.46 -12.34 10.65
CA TYR A 239 -7.86 -11.09 11.33
C TYR A 239 -9.37 -10.74 11.34
N ILE A 240 -10.29 -11.62 10.95
CA ILE A 240 -11.74 -11.26 10.95
C ILE A 240 -12.60 -12.12 11.88
N THR A 241 -12.01 -13.02 12.66
CA THR A 241 -12.78 -13.77 13.67
C THR A 241 -12.16 -13.62 15.04
N SER A 242 -12.23 -12.41 15.59
CA SER A 242 -12.41 -12.23 17.03
C SER A 242 -12.98 -10.83 17.31
N ASN A 243 -14.25 -10.84 17.69
CA ASN A 243 -14.97 -9.88 18.52
C ASN A 243 -15.58 -8.64 17.84
N GLU A 244 -16.91 -8.70 17.74
CA GLU A 244 -17.83 -7.70 18.29
C GLU A 244 -17.27 -6.27 18.42
N GLU A 245 -17.46 -5.46 17.39
CA GLU A 245 -17.65 -4.00 17.54
C GLU A 245 -18.25 -3.45 16.23
N SER A 246 -19.49 -3.87 15.92
CA SER A 246 -20.28 -3.24 14.86
C SER A 246 -20.95 -1.93 15.29
N ASP A 247 -20.84 -1.52 16.55
CA ASP A 247 -21.73 -0.50 17.13
C ASP A 247 -21.04 0.79 17.65
N SER A 248 -19.74 1.00 17.42
CA SER A 248 -19.06 2.22 17.91
C SER A 248 -18.86 3.35 16.87
N LEU A 249 -19.36 3.20 15.63
CA LEU A 249 -19.42 4.30 14.65
C LEU A 249 -20.78 5.02 14.70
N ILE A 250 -21.24 5.39 15.89
CA ILE A 250 -22.21 6.48 16.04
C ILE A 250 -21.42 7.75 16.34
N LEU A 251 -21.38 8.61 15.32
CA LEU A 251 -21.00 10.02 15.41
C LEU A 251 -21.66 10.67 16.64
N LYS A 252 -20.86 11.17 17.57
CA LYS A 252 -21.28 12.29 18.43
C LYS A 252 -20.31 13.44 18.20
N GLU A 253 -20.91 14.59 17.95
CA GLU A 253 -20.31 15.91 17.72
C GLU A 253 -19.41 16.35 18.88
#